data_AF-A0A850PB96-F1
#
_entry.id   AF-A0A850PB96-F1
#
_cell.length_a   1.000
_cell.length_b   1.000
_cell.length_c   1.000
_cell.angle_alpha   90.00
_cell.angle_beta   90.00
_cell.angle_gamma   90.00
#
_symmetry.space_group_name_H-M   'P 1'
#
loop_
_entity.id
_entity.type
_entity.pdbx_description
1 polymer ?
#
loop_
_entity_poly.entity_id
_entity_poly.type
_entity_poly.pdbx_seq_one_letter_code
_entity_poly.pdbx_strand_id
1 'polypeptide(L)'
;PAATALPSTDLASLGLAPQPATPSAQDRQLAFLNQTPDKRTVSPDRVAAPASANVLQAGAVISAALITGIRSDLPGQITAQVTENVYDSPTGKILLVPQGTRVIGQYDSGVGFGQRRVLLVWNRMIFPNGRSIVLERQPGADAEGYAGLEDGVDYHWGELFKAAALSTLLSVGAESGSSSGESDIVRALRNGASNSISQTGQQIVQRQLNIAPTLTIRPGFPVRVIVTRDLVLEPYGG
;
A
#
# COMPACT_ATOMS: atom_id res chain seq x y z
N PRO A 1 -35.29 11.89 72.70
CA PRO A 1 -35.96 12.17 71.41
C PRO A 1 -34.98 12.88 70.45
N ALA A 2 -34.31 12.10 69.60
CA ALA A 2 -33.49 12.62 68.51
C ALA A 2 -34.33 12.57 67.23
N ALA A 3 -34.49 13.72 66.56
CA ALA A 3 -35.16 13.81 65.26
C ALA A 3 -34.14 13.52 64.16
N THR A 4 -34.36 12.44 63.41
CA THR A 4 -33.57 12.01 62.27
C THR A 4 -33.90 12.90 61.06
N ALA A 5 -32.92 13.67 60.56
CA ALA A 5 -33.05 14.41 59.31
C ALA A 5 -32.84 13.45 58.11
N LEU A 6 -33.74 13.50 57.12
CA LEU A 6 -33.67 12.71 55.88
C LEU A 6 -32.49 13.18 55.01
N PRO A 7 -31.78 12.26 54.31
CA PRO A 7 -30.68 12.63 53.44
C PRO A 7 -31.19 13.34 52.18
N SER A 8 -30.71 14.55 51.93
CA SER A 8 -30.92 15.28 50.68
C SER A 8 -30.22 14.56 49.53
N THR A 9 -30.99 14.06 48.58
CA THR A 9 -30.48 13.38 47.38
C THR A 9 -29.81 14.40 46.47
N ASP A 10 -28.48 14.31 46.35
CA ASP A 10 -27.69 15.17 45.47
C ASP A 10 -27.84 14.73 44.01
N LEU A 11 -28.25 15.65 43.13
CA LEU A 11 -28.44 15.43 41.70
C LEU A 11 -27.12 15.03 40.99
N ALA A 12 -25.96 15.30 41.61
CA ALA A 12 -24.66 14.83 41.11
C ALA A 12 -24.51 13.29 41.17
N SER A 13 -25.25 12.60 42.04
CA SER A 13 -25.20 11.14 42.18
C SER A 13 -25.90 10.35 41.06
N LEU A 14 -26.67 11.04 40.20
CA LEU A 14 -27.39 10.44 39.07
C LEU A 14 -26.55 10.34 37.78
N GLY A 15 -25.28 10.71 37.80
CA GLY A 15 -24.40 10.58 36.62
C GLY A 15 -24.69 11.58 35.49
N LEU A 16 -25.52 12.61 35.73
CA LEU A 16 -25.76 13.74 34.80
C LEU A 16 -24.74 14.88 35.00
N ALA A 17 -23.48 14.57 35.29
CA ALA A 17 -22.44 15.60 35.34
C ALA A 17 -22.36 16.31 33.97
N PRO A 18 -22.40 17.66 33.92
CA PRO A 18 -22.24 18.39 32.67
C PRO A 18 -20.93 17.97 31.99
N GLN A 19 -21.04 17.52 30.75
CA GLN A 19 -19.88 17.21 29.91
C GLN A 19 -19.02 18.49 29.82
N PRO A 20 -17.68 18.41 29.99
CA PRO A 20 -16.83 19.59 29.93
C PRO A 20 -17.07 20.32 28.61
N ALA A 21 -17.48 21.59 28.70
CA ALA A 21 -17.82 22.40 27.54
C ALA A 21 -16.63 22.45 26.57
N THR A 22 -16.89 22.18 25.30
CA THR A 22 -15.87 22.31 24.26
C THR A 22 -15.44 23.78 24.18
N PRO A 23 -14.13 24.11 24.28
CA PRO A 23 -13.67 25.48 24.27
C PRO A 23 -14.16 26.23 23.03
N SER A 24 -14.72 27.42 23.22
CA SER A 24 -15.23 28.22 22.12
C SER A 24 -14.09 28.67 21.19
N ALA A 25 -14.43 29.12 19.98
CA ALA A 25 -13.44 29.70 19.07
C ALA A 25 -12.74 30.92 19.68
N GLN A 26 -13.47 31.69 20.49
CA GLN A 26 -12.94 32.86 21.20
C GLN A 26 -11.94 32.45 22.28
N ASP A 27 -12.23 31.38 23.04
CA ASP A 27 -11.31 30.85 24.05
C ASP A 27 -10.00 30.36 23.44
N ARG A 28 -10.07 29.70 22.28
CA ARG A 28 -8.88 29.25 21.53
C ARG A 28 -8.06 30.43 20.99
N GLN A 29 -8.72 31.49 20.52
CA GLN A 29 -8.05 32.68 20.02
C GLN A 29 -7.38 33.47 21.16
N LEU A 30 -8.05 33.62 22.31
CA LEU A 30 -7.45 34.21 23.51
C LEU A 30 -6.28 33.37 24.02
N ALA A 31 -6.39 32.04 24.03
CA ALA A 31 -5.30 31.16 24.41
C ALA A 31 -4.09 31.30 23.48
N PHE A 32 -4.30 31.46 22.18
CA PHE A 32 -3.24 31.71 21.20
C PHE A 32 -2.56 33.06 21.41
N LEU A 33 -3.32 34.14 21.60
CA LEU A 33 -2.77 35.48 21.85
C LEU A 33 -2.01 35.57 23.18
N ASN A 34 -2.44 34.79 24.18
CA ASN A 34 -1.83 34.73 25.50
C ASN A 34 -0.73 33.66 25.62
N GLN A 35 -0.33 33.01 24.51
CA GLN A 35 0.82 32.10 24.55
C GLN A 35 2.08 32.87 24.95
N THR A 36 2.79 32.37 25.95
CA THR A 36 4.09 32.91 26.34
C THR A 36 5.01 32.93 25.12
N PRO A 37 5.60 34.08 24.76
CA PRO A 37 6.51 34.16 23.62
C PRO A 37 7.62 33.12 23.73
N ASP A 38 7.81 32.31 22.68
CA ASP A 38 8.92 31.37 22.62
C ASP A 38 10.23 32.15 22.48
N LYS A 39 10.99 32.21 23.57
CA LYS A 39 12.29 32.91 23.62
C LYS A 39 13.44 32.04 23.11
N ARG A 40 13.19 30.80 22.66
CA ARG A 40 14.23 29.94 22.08
C ARG A 40 14.57 30.45 20.68
N THR A 41 15.61 31.27 20.60
CA THR A 41 16.15 31.78 19.33
C THR A 41 17.06 30.77 18.62
N VAL A 42 17.51 29.73 19.33
CA VAL A 42 18.38 28.67 18.82
C VAL A 42 17.74 27.32 19.10
N SER A 43 17.74 26.43 18.10
CA SER A 43 17.32 25.04 18.28
C SER A 43 18.14 24.37 19.39
N PRO A 44 17.57 23.54 20.27
CA PRO A 44 18.35 22.76 21.23
C PRO A 44 19.16 21.66 20.55
N ASP A 45 18.73 21.18 19.38
CA ASP A 45 19.40 20.12 18.65
C ASP A 45 20.72 20.60 18.03
N ARG A 46 21.68 19.68 17.90
CA ARG A 46 23.01 19.93 17.34
C ARG A 46 23.30 18.93 16.25
N VAL A 47 24.14 19.32 15.31
CA VAL A 47 24.70 18.39 14.31
C VAL A 47 25.44 17.29 15.07
N ALA A 48 25.04 16.05 14.85
CA ALA A 48 25.67 14.87 15.43
C ALA A 48 26.65 14.25 14.44
N ALA A 49 27.76 13.73 14.95
CA ALA A 49 28.64 12.89 14.16
C ALA A 49 27.93 11.57 13.79
N PRO A 50 28.24 10.95 12.64
CA PRO A 50 27.73 9.62 12.32
C PRO A 50 28.15 8.59 13.37
N ALA A 51 27.31 7.57 13.59
CA ALA A 51 27.58 6.52 14.58
C ALA A 51 28.84 5.68 14.27
N SER A 52 29.26 5.65 13.01
CA SER A 52 30.45 4.96 12.52
C SER A 52 30.94 5.61 11.22
N ALA A 53 32.22 5.45 10.89
CA ALA A 53 32.73 5.78 9.55
C ALA A 53 32.17 4.83 8.47
N ASN A 54 31.79 3.62 8.86
CA ASN A 54 31.28 2.57 7.98
C ASN A 54 29.77 2.49 8.10
N VAL A 55 29.10 3.57 7.75
CA VAL A 55 27.64 3.70 7.90
C VAL A 55 26.96 3.97 6.57
N LEU A 56 25.87 3.28 6.34
CA LEU A 56 24.90 3.60 5.32
C LEU A 56 23.71 4.30 6.00
N GLN A 57 23.61 5.62 5.84
CA GLN A 57 22.62 6.43 6.54
C GLN A 57 21.21 6.24 5.97
N ALA A 58 20.21 6.55 6.80
CA ALA A 58 18.82 6.62 6.35
C ALA A 58 18.68 7.53 5.11
N GLY A 59 17.89 7.09 4.14
CA GLY A 59 17.74 7.70 2.82
C GLY A 59 18.64 7.10 1.74
N ALA A 60 19.67 6.32 2.10
CA ALA A 60 20.49 5.63 1.12
C ALA A 60 19.68 4.58 0.34
N VAL A 61 20.07 4.37 -0.92
CA VAL A 61 19.38 3.47 -1.85
C VAL A 61 20.32 2.36 -2.28
N ILE A 62 19.86 1.11 -2.12
CA ILE A 62 20.58 -0.08 -2.60
C ILE A 62 19.87 -0.61 -3.83
N SER A 63 20.57 -0.55 -4.94
CA SER A 63 20.10 -1.00 -6.25
C SER A 63 20.19 -2.49 -6.39
N ALA A 64 19.08 -3.14 -6.74
CA ALA A 64 19.04 -4.58 -6.93
C ALA A 64 18.10 -4.96 -8.09
N ALA A 65 18.14 -6.22 -8.49
CA ALA A 65 17.20 -6.81 -9.42
C ALA A 65 16.63 -8.11 -8.85
N LEU A 66 15.34 -8.34 -9.05
CA LEU A 66 14.68 -9.57 -8.60
C LEU A 66 15.32 -10.79 -9.26
N ILE A 67 15.63 -11.81 -8.47
CA ILE A 67 15.94 -13.16 -8.97
C ILE A 67 14.64 -13.93 -9.19
N THR A 68 13.69 -13.78 -8.26
CA THR A 68 12.39 -14.46 -8.29
C THR A 68 11.31 -13.57 -8.89
N GLY A 69 10.35 -14.14 -9.61
CA GLY A 69 9.13 -13.42 -10.00
C GLY A 69 8.18 -13.22 -8.82
N ILE A 70 7.22 -12.32 -8.99
CA ILE A 70 6.13 -12.05 -8.04
C ILE A 70 4.81 -12.25 -8.76
N ARG A 71 3.85 -12.90 -8.09
CA ARG A 71 2.48 -13.00 -8.55
C ARG A 71 1.54 -12.79 -7.37
N SER A 72 0.66 -11.80 -7.43
CA SER A 72 -0.12 -11.35 -6.27
C SER A 72 -1.23 -12.30 -5.82
N ASP A 73 -1.36 -13.49 -6.40
CA ASP A 73 -2.40 -14.45 -5.99
C ASP A 73 -2.14 -15.01 -4.58
N LEU A 74 -0.86 -15.09 -4.17
CA LEU A 74 -0.44 -15.61 -2.87
C LEU A 74 0.75 -14.80 -2.34
N PRO A 75 0.84 -14.56 -1.02
CA PRO A 75 2.00 -13.90 -0.44
C PRO A 75 3.19 -14.85 -0.47
N GLY A 76 4.40 -14.32 -0.53
CA GLY A 76 5.58 -15.16 -0.65
C GLY A 76 6.90 -14.47 -0.32
N GLN A 77 7.93 -15.30 -0.18
CA GLN A 77 9.31 -14.83 -0.05
C GLN A 77 9.88 -14.53 -1.44
N ILE A 78 10.65 -13.45 -1.52
CA ILE A 78 11.35 -13.01 -2.74
C ILE A 78 12.83 -12.85 -2.48
N THR A 79 13.61 -12.98 -3.55
CA THR A 79 15.06 -12.73 -3.51
C THR A 79 15.44 -11.77 -4.63
N ALA A 80 16.28 -10.80 -4.31
CA ALA A 80 16.93 -9.90 -5.25
C ALA A 80 18.45 -9.97 -5.11
N GLN A 81 19.15 -9.49 -6.13
CA GLN A 81 20.60 -9.37 -6.14
C GLN A 81 20.99 -7.92 -6.37
N VAL A 82 21.88 -7.41 -5.52
CA VAL A 82 22.46 -6.08 -5.64
C VAL A 82 23.23 -5.97 -6.96
N THR A 83 22.91 -4.95 -7.75
CA THR A 83 23.41 -4.78 -9.12
C THR A 83 24.63 -3.88 -9.20
N GLU A 84 24.91 -3.07 -8.18
CA GLU A 84 26.06 -2.18 -8.13
C GLU A 84 26.63 -2.05 -6.70
N ASN A 85 27.90 -1.66 -6.60
CA ASN A 85 28.56 -1.44 -5.32
C ASN A 85 27.95 -0.23 -4.60
N VAL A 86 27.65 -0.39 -3.31
CA VAL A 86 27.20 0.70 -2.44
C VAL A 86 28.29 1.01 -1.41
N TYR A 87 28.63 2.30 -1.33
CA TYR A 87 29.67 2.83 -0.47
C TYR A 87 29.07 3.54 0.74
N ASP A 88 29.90 3.86 1.72
CA ASP A 88 29.51 4.62 2.91
C ASP A 88 28.89 5.98 2.56
N SER A 89 27.88 6.38 3.34
CA SER A 89 27.19 7.66 3.11
C SER A 89 28.07 8.91 3.35
N PRO A 90 28.95 8.94 4.38
CA PRO A 90 29.73 10.16 4.66
C PRO A 90 30.78 10.51 3.59
N THR A 91 31.49 9.51 3.05
CA THR A 91 32.62 9.75 2.15
C THR A 91 32.43 9.18 0.74
N GLY A 92 31.58 8.16 0.57
CA GLY A 92 31.37 7.46 -0.69
C GLY A 92 32.59 6.67 -1.17
N LYS A 93 33.51 6.28 -0.27
CA LYS A 93 34.80 5.66 -0.62
C LYS A 93 34.96 4.24 -0.08
N ILE A 94 34.31 3.93 1.03
CA ILE A 94 34.40 2.65 1.72
C ILE A 94 33.31 1.74 1.18
N LEU A 95 33.70 0.64 0.53
CA LEU A 95 32.74 -0.33 0.02
C LEU A 95 32.05 -1.02 1.19
N LEU A 96 30.73 -0.90 1.30
CA LEU A 96 29.95 -1.53 2.38
C LEU A 96 29.07 -2.67 1.86
N VAL A 97 28.42 -2.48 0.70
CA VAL A 97 27.58 -3.50 0.08
C VAL A 97 28.11 -3.78 -1.33
N PRO A 98 28.85 -4.88 -1.54
CA PRO A 98 29.34 -5.24 -2.87
C PRO A 98 28.19 -5.68 -3.78
N GLN A 99 28.38 -5.46 -5.08
CA GLN A 99 27.59 -6.08 -6.13
C GLN A 99 27.56 -7.61 -5.93
N GLY A 100 26.41 -8.22 -6.21
CA GLY A 100 26.19 -9.64 -6.05
C GLY A 100 25.66 -10.05 -4.68
N THR A 101 25.63 -9.13 -3.70
CA THR A 101 24.93 -9.30 -2.42
C THR A 101 23.48 -9.72 -2.66
N ARG A 102 23.00 -10.73 -1.91
CA ARG A 102 21.60 -11.18 -1.99
C ARG A 102 20.75 -10.47 -0.96
N VAL A 103 19.58 -9.99 -1.36
CA VAL A 103 18.58 -9.38 -0.49
C VAL A 103 17.35 -10.27 -0.47
N ILE A 104 16.90 -10.64 0.73
CA ILE A 104 15.74 -11.50 0.95
C ILE A 104 14.61 -10.63 1.50
N GLY A 105 13.44 -10.77 0.92
CA GLY A 105 12.26 -10.00 1.28
C GLY A 105 10.98 -10.83 1.22
N GLN A 106 9.87 -10.16 1.46
CA GLN A 106 8.53 -10.71 1.39
C GLN A 106 7.61 -9.70 0.72
N TYR A 107 6.62 -10.19 -0.01
CA TYR A 107 5.54 -9.38 -0.56
C TYR A 107 4.19 -9.88 -0.03
N ASP A 108 3.23 -8.96 -0.02
CA ASP A 108 1.85 -9.27 0.34
C ASP A 108 0.99 -9.45 -0.94
N SER A 109 -0.03 -10.30 -0.84
CA SER A 109 -1.03 -10.55 -1.90
C SER A 109 -2.24 -9.61 -1.79
N GLY A 110 -2.29 -8.74 -0.79
CA GLY A 110 -3.36 -7.76 -0.60
C GLY A 110 -3.43 -6.74 -1.74
N VAL A 111 -4.10 -7.09 -2.84
CA VAL A 111 -4.39 -6.19 -3.96
C VAL A 111 -5.86 -5.81 -3.93
N GLY A 112 -6.14 -4.57 -3.53
CA GLY A 112 -7.49 -4.02 -3.55
C GLY A 112 -7.94 -3.63 -4.97
N PHE A 113 -9.23 -3.36 -5.13
CA PHE A 113 -9.77 -2.81 -6.38
C PHE A 113 -9.02 -1.53 -6.79
N GLY A 114 -8.56 -1.47 -8.04
CA GLY A 114 -7.80 -0.32 -8.58
C GLY A 114 -6.32 -0.30 -8.22
N GLN A 115 -5.83 -1.19 -7.35
CA GLN A 115 -4.42 -1.29 -7.00
C GLN A 115 -3.63 -1.94 -8.14
N ARG A 116 -2.52 -1.31 -8.52
CA ARG A 116 -1.62 -1.74 -9.61
C ARG A 116 -0.20 -2.06 -9.15
N ARG A 117 0.05 -1.88 -7.85
CA ARG A 117 1.37 -2.00 -7.22
C ARG A 117 1.39 -3.05 -6.14
N VAL A 118 2.42 -3.90 -6.17
CA VAL A 118 2.70 -4.88 -5.12
C VAL A 118 3.60 -4.25 -4.08
N LEU A 119 3.16 -4.22 -2.82
CA LEU A 119 3.97 -3.81 -1.70
C LEU A 119 4.91 -4.94 -1.28
N LEU A 120 6.18 -4.60 -1.03
CA LEU A 120 7.17 -5.55 -0.53
C LEU A 120 8.10 -4.90 0.49
N VAL A 121 8.71 -5.76 1.30
CA VAL A 121 9.70 -5.38 2.30
C VAL A 121 10.92 -6.28 2.22
N TRP A 122 12.08 -5.75 2.63
CA TRP A 122 13.35 -6.45 2.66
C TRP A 122 13.75 -6.76 4.10
N ASN A 123 14.01 -8.03 4.39
CA ASN A 123 14.22 -8.53 5.75
C ASN A 123 15.69 -8.79 6.06
N ARG A 124 16.48 -9.21 5.08
CA ARG A 124 17.87 -9.62 5.31
C ARG A 124 18.72 -9.41 4.08
N MET A 125 19.97 -9.05 4.30
CA MET A 125 21.01 -8.97 3.29
C MET A 125 22.09 -10.01 3.59
N ILE A 126 22.56 -10.72 2.57
CA ILE A 126 23.62 -11.73 2.65
C ILE A 126 24.71 -11.35 1.64
N PHE A 127 25.88 -11.02 2.17
CA PHE A 127 27.05 -10.61 1.40
C PHE A 127 27.71 -11.81 0.70
N PRO A 128 28.50 -11.59 -0.37
CA PRO A 128 29.14 -12.69 -1.11
C PRO A 128 30.10 -13.53 -0.27
N ASN A 129 30.68 -12.96 0.81
CA ASN A 129 31.51 -13.68 1.78
C ASN A 129 30.70 -14.51 2.82
N GLY A 130 29.38 -14.61 2.68
CA GLY A 130 28.51 -15.40 3.56
C GLY A 130 28.05 -14.68 4.83
N ARG A 131 28.57 -13.48 5.12
CA ARG A 131 28.12 -12.66 6.23
C ARG A 131 26.74 -12.07 5.94
N SER A 132 26.01 -11.66 6.96
CA SER A 132 24.65 -11.12 6.76
C SER A 132 24.25 -10.11 7.82
N ILE A 133 23.34 -9.22 7.44
CA ILE A 133 22.69 -8.26 8.33
C ILE A 133 21.16 -8.31 8.14
N VAL A 134 20.43 -8.10 9.24
CA VAL A 134 18.96 -7.98 9.23
C VAL A 134 18.59 -6.55 8.87
N LEU A 135 17.61 -6.39 7.99
CA LEU A 135 17.17 -5.12 7.43
C LEU A 135 15.88 -4.57 8.10
N GLU A 136 15.35 -5.23 9.13
CA GLU A 136 14.17 -4.77 9.89
C GLU A 136 12.95 -4.38 9.00
N ARG A 137 12.73 -5.07 7.88
CA ARG A 137 11.62 -4.82 6.94
C ARG A 137 11.73 -3.47 6.20
N GLN A 138 12.91 -3.14 5.67
CA GLN A 138 13.09 -1.96 4.82
C GLN A 138 12.08 -1.97 3.66
N PRO A 139 11.41 -0.84 3.35
CA PRO A 139 10.45 -0.77 2.25
C PRO A 139 11.14 -0.97 0.90
N GLY A 140 10.46 -1.69 0.00
CA GLY A 140 10.86 -1.80 -1.40
C GLY A 140 10.25 -0.71 -2.27
N ALA A 141 11.04 -0.20 -3.20
CA ALA A 141 10.61 0.76 -4.21
C ALA A 141 11.01 0.29 -5.62
N ASP A 142 10.34 0.83 -6.63
CA ASP A 142 10.74 0.66 -8.03
C ASP A 142 11.98 1.50 -8.38
N ALA A 143 12.44 1.39 -9.63
CA ALA A 143 13.63 2.09 -10.09
C ALA A 143 13.53 3.63 -10.02
N GLU A 144 12.31 4.18 -10.02
CA GLU A 144 12.00 5.61 -9.94
C GLU A 144 11.81 6.09 -8.49
N GLY A 145 11.79 5.16 -7.52
CA GLY A 145 11.68 5.45 -6.10
C GLY A 145 10.25 5.45 -5.56
N TYR A 146 9.25 5.08 -6.36
CA TYR A 146 7.89 4.90 -5.86
C TYR A 146 7.78 3.61 -5.04
N ALA A 147 6.97 3.64 -3.98
CA ALA A 147 6.75 2.47 -3.14
C ALA A 147 6.06 1.33 -3.91
N GLY A 148 6.53 0.11 -3.66
CA GLY A 148 6.04 -1.10 -4.34
C GLY A 148 6.44 -1.18 -5.81
N LEU A 149 6.03 -2.25 -6.48
CA LEU A 149 6.39 -2.56 -7.86
C LEU A 149 5.16 -2.62 -8.77
N GLU A 150 5.28 -2.10 -9.99
CA GLU A 150 4.28 -2.19 -11.06
C GLU A 150 4.93 -2.76 -12.32
N ASP A 151 4.33 -3.80 -12.89
CA ASP A 151 4.75 -4.39 -14.17
C ASP A 151 3.50 -4.91 -14.91
N GLY A 152 3.22 -6.21 -14.90
CA GLY A 152 2.02 -6.79 -15.53
C GLY A 152 0.78 -6.70 -14.63
N VAL A 153 -0.37 -6.28 -15.20
CA VAL A 153 -1.67 -6.24 -14.51
C VAL A 153 -2.70 -7.01 -15.34
N ASP A 154 -3.25 -8.10 -14.79
CA ASP A 154 -4.36 -8.84 -15.38
C ASP A 154 -5.66 -8.57 -14.63
N TYR A 155 -6.62 -7.95 -15.32
CA TYR A 155 -7.95 -7.64 -14.79
C TYR A 155 -9.00 -8.70 -15.16
N HIS A 156 -8.62 -9.75 -15.88
CA HIS A 156 -9.49 -10.86 -16.28
C HIS A 156 -10.70 -10.44 -17.15
N TRP A 157 -10.67 -9.25 -17.78
CA TRP A 157 -11.78 -8.76 -18.64
C TRP A 157 -11.96 -9.56 -19.94
N GLY A 158 -10.93 -10.29 -20.38
CA GLY A 158 -10.95 -11.00 -21.66
C GLY A 158 -12.11 -12.00 -21.77
N GLU A 159 -12.35 -12.79 -20.72
CA GLU A 159 -13.46 -13.75 -20.68
C GLU A 159 -14.84 -13.06 -20.66
N LEU A 160 -14.93 -11.88 -20.03
CA LEU A 160 -16.16 -11.09 -20.06
C LEU A 160 -16.46 -10.52 -21.44
N PHE A 161 -15.46 -9.98 -22.14
CA PHE A 161 -15.64 -9.50 -23.50
C PHE A 161 -16.05 -10.62 -24.45
N LYS A 162 -15.45 -11.81 -24.32
CA LYS A 162 -15.85 -12.99 -25.08
C LYS A 162 -17.31 -13.37 -24.80
N ALA A 163 -17.71 -13.43 -23.53
CA ALA A 163 -19.08 -13.74 -23.15
C ALA A 163 -20.08 -12.69 -23.66
N ALA A 164 -19.76 -11.40 -23.56
CA ALA A 164 -20.59 -10.31 -24.06
C ALA A 164 -20.73 -10.33 -25.59
N ALA A 165 -19.64 -10.60 -26.31
CA ALA A 165 -19.67 -10.73 -27.77
C ALA A 165 -20.54 -11.92 -28.22
N LEU A 166 -20.39 -13.10 -27.58
CA LEU A 166 -21.24 -14.26 -27.85
C LEU A 166 -22.72 -13.97 -27.57
N SER A 167 -23.02 -13.29 -26.45
CA SER A 167 -24.38 -12.88 -26.11
C SER A 167 -24.97 -11.93 -27.14
N THR A 168 -24.18 -10.98 -27.64
CA THR A 168 -24.62 -10.04 -28.68
C THR A 168 -24.93 -10.76 -29.99
N LEU A 169 -24.06 -11.68 -30.42
CA LEU A 169 -24.27 -12.47 -31.65
C LEU A 169 -25.52 -13.35 -31.56
N LEU A 170 -25.74 -14.02 -30.42
CA LEU A 170 -26.95 -14.81 -30.19
C LEU A 170 -28.22 -13.94 -30.19
N SER A 171 -28.14 -12.73 -29.63
CA SER A 171 -29.27 -11.79 -29.60
C SER A 171 -29.63 -11.30 -31.01
N VAL A 172 -28.64 -10.88 -31.81
CA VAL A 172 -28.85 -10.46 -33.20
C VAL A 172 -29.33 -11.63 -34.07
N GLY A 173 -28.80 -12.84 -33.87
CA GLY A 173 -29.24 -14.05 -34.56
C GLY A 173 -30.70 -14.41 -34.25
N ALA A 174 -31.12 -14.28 -32.99
CA ALA A 174 -32.51 -14.48 -32.57
C ALA A 174 -33.45 -13.43 -33.17
N GLU A 175 -33.00 -12.17 -33.30
CA GLU A 175 -33.79 -11.10 -33.93
C GLU A 175 -33.96 -11.34 -35.44
N SER A 176 -32.91 -11.78 -36.14
CA SER A 176 -32.95 -12.05 -37.60
C SER A 176 -33.83 -13.26 -37.97
N GLY A 177 -34.00 -14.23 -37.07
CA GLY A 177 -34.90 -15.37 -37.25
C GLY A 177 -36.39 -15.10 -36.95
N SER A 178 -36.75 -13.90 -36.49
CA SER A 178 -38.11 -13.56 -36.01
C SER A 178 -38.98 -12.80 -37.04
N SER A 179 -38.68 -12.92 -38.33
CA SER A 179 -39.29 -12.13 -39.41
C SER A 179 -40.69 -12.59 -39.88
N SER A 180 -41.62 -12.86 -38.97
CA SER A 180 -43.04 -13.06 -39.33
C SER A 180 -43.99 -12.87 -38.14
N GLY A 181 -44.52 -11.65 -37.97
CA GLY A 181 -45.71 -11.37 -37.16
C GLY A 181 -45.53 -10.29 -36.08
N GLU A 182 -45.73 -9.03 -36.45
CA GLU A 182 -45.82 -7.88 -35.52
C GLU A 182 -46.96 -8.12 -34.49
N SER A 183 -46.61 -8.42 -33.24
CA SER A 183 -47.58 -8.56 -32.14
C SER A 183 -47.04 -7.89 -30.88
N ASP A 184 -47.92 -7.41 -30.00
CA ASP A 184 -47.57 -6.78 -28.71
C ASP A 184 -46.65 -7.65 -27.84
N ILE A 185 -46.60 -8.95 -28.12
CA ILE A 185 -45.68 -9.94 -27.55
C ILE A 185 -44.22 -9.63 -27.92
N VAL A 186 -43.93 -9.18 -29.15
CA VAL A 186 -42.58 -8.77 -29.59
C VAL A 186 -42.15 -7.46 -28.91
N ARG A 187 -43.08 -6.52 -28.68
CA ARG A 187 -42.80 -5.29 -27.90
C ARG A 187 -42.59 -5.60 -26.41
N ALA A 188 -43.38 -6.49 -25.82
CA ALA A 188 -43.23 -6.93 -24.44
C ALA A 188 -41.93 -7.75 -24.23
N LEU A 189 -41.56 -8.62 -25.19
CA LEU A 189 -40.29 -9.33 -25.21
C LEU A 189 -39.09 -8.37 -25.35
N ARG A 190 -39.17 -7.36 -26.23
CA ARG A 190 -38.12 -6.33 -26.35
C ARG A 190 -37.95 -5.53 -25.06
N ASN A 191 -39.03 -5.11 -24.41
CA ASN A 191 -38.97 -4.33 -23.15
C ASN A 191 -38.55 -5.19 -21.94
N GLY A 192 -38.96 -6.47 -21.90
CA GLY A 192 -38.53 -7.42 -20.87
C GLY A 192 -37.08 -7.84 -21.02
N ALA A 193 -36.61 -8.05 -22.25
CA ALA A 193 -35.22 -8.34 -22.56
C ALA A 193 -34.31 -7.13 -22.29
N SER A 194 -34.71 -5.91 -22.70
CA SER A 194 -33.90 -4.71 -22.48
C SER A 194 -33.68 -4.40 -21.00
N ASN A 195 -34.71 -4.57 -20.17
CA ASN A 195 -34.61 -4.33 -18.72
C ASN A 195 -33.83 -5.45 -18.00
N SER A 196 -34.01 -6.71 -18.41
CA SER A 196 -33.31 -7.86 -17.83
C SER A 196 -31.83 -7.91 -18.22
N ILE A 197 -31.48 -7.55 -19.46
CA ILE A 197 -30.09 -7.46 -19.93
C ILE A 197 -29.36 -6.33 -19.20
N SER A 198 -30.03 -5.18 -19.00
CA SER A 198 -29.45 -4.04 -18.28
C SER A 198 -29.16 -4.35 -16.82
N GLN A 199 -30.05 -5.04 -16.10
CA GLN A 199 -29.85 -5.43 -14.70
C GLN A 199 -28.80 -6.54 -14.55
N THR A 200 -28.87 -7.58 -15.39
CA THR A 200 -27.90 -8.68 -15.37
C THR A 200 -26.49 -8.18 -15.71
N GLY A 201 -26.36 -7.29 -16.70
CA GLY A 201 -25.11 -6.65 -17.07
C GLY A 201 -24.49 -5.85 -15.92
N GLN A 202 -25.29 -5.04 -15.22
CA GLN A 202 -24.84 -4.30 -14.03
C GLN A 202 -24.36 -5.23 -12.91
N GLN A 203 -25.07 -6.33 -12.65
CA GLN A 203 -24.69 -7.29 -11.62
C GLN A 203 -23.39 -8.06 -11.96
N ILE A 204 -23.19 -8.41 -13.24
CA ILE A 204 -21.96 -9.05 -13.72
C ILE A 204 -20.77 -8.10 -13.58
N VAL A 205 -20.93 -6.85 -14.01
CA VAL A 205 -19.90 -5.82 -13.82
C VAL A 205 -19.58 -5.66 -12.34
N GLN A 206 -20.60 -5.54 -11.47
CA GLN A 206 -20.39 -5.41 -10.04
C GLN A 206 -19.64 -6.62 -9.45
N ARG A 207 -19.96 -7.85 -9.87
CA ARG A 207 -19.25 -9.06 -9.45
C ARG A 207 -17.80 -9.07 -9.95
N GLN A 208 -17.55 -8.63 -11.19
CA GLN A 208 -16.20 -8.54 -11.72
C GLN A 208 -15.36 -7.49 -11.00
N LEU A 209 -15.95 -6.34 -10.65
CA LEU A 209 -15.26 -5.31 -9.87
C LEU A 209 -14.83 -5.83 -8.47
N ASN A 210 -15.45 -6.91 -7.98
CA ASN A 210 -15.06 -7.57 -6.73
C ASN A 210 -13.95 -8.62 -6.91
N ILE A 211 -13.52 -8.93 -8.14
CA ILE A 211 -12.39 -9.82 -8.41
C ILE A 211 -11.12 -8.97 -8.43
N ALA A 212 -10.20 -9.23 -7.49
CA ALA A 212 -8.92 -8.55 -7.46
C ALA A 212 -8.11 -8.84 -8.75
N PRO A 213 -7.42 -7.84 -9.32
CA PRO A 213 -6.52 -8.09 -10.44
C PRO A 213 -5.30 -8.90 -9.99
N THR A 214 -4.74 -9.69 -10.90
CA THR A 214 -3.47 -10.38 -10.67
C THR A 214 -2.33 -9.50 -11.14
N LEU A 215 -1.48 -9.07 -10.21
CA LEU A 215 -0.26 -8.32 -10.47
C LEU A 215 0.91 -9.29 -10.63
N THR A 216 1.68 -9.14 -11.71
CA THR A 216 2.83 -9.98 -12.01
C THR A 216 4.06 -9.12 -12.20
N ILE A 217 5.12 -9.38 -11.42
CA ILE A 217 6.43 -8.78 -11.61
C ILE A 217 7.39 -9.85 -12.12
N ARG A 218 8.02 -9.58 -13.27
CA ARG A 218 8.93 -10.55 -13.90
C ARG A 218 10.24 -10.73 -13.10
N PRO A 219 10.88 -11.92 -13.16
CA PRO A 219 12.27 -12.06 -12.77
C PRO A 219 13.17 -11.06 -13.53
N GLY A 220 14.21 -10.56 -12.87
CA GLY A 220 15.10 -9.53 -13.40
C GLY A 220 14.60 -8.09 -13.26
N PHE A 221 13.38 -7.88 -12.73
CA PHE A 221 12.84 -6.53 -12.56
C PHE A 221 13.69 -5.69 -11.58
N PRO A 222 14.06 -4.45 -11.93
CA PRO A 222 14.88 -3.60 -11.08
C PRO A 222 14.10 -3.11 -9.86
N VAL A 223 14.74 -3.16 -8.70
CA VAL A 223 14.16 -2.78 -7.41
C VAL A 223 15.15 -1.97 -6.59
N ARG A 224 14.63 -1.17 -5.68
CA ARG A 224 15.40 -0.37 -4.73
C ARG A 224 15.07 -0.80 -3.30
N VAL A 225 16.09 -1.00 -2.49
CA VAL A 225 15.96 -1.10 -1.03
C VAL A 225 16.23 0.29 -0.48
N ILE A 226 15.23 0.88 0.16
CA ILE A 226 15.39 2.20 0.80
C ILE A 226 15.78 1.99 2.25
N VAL A 227 16.92 2.52 2.66
CA VAL A 227 17.42 2.43 4.03
C VAL A 227 16.66 3.44 4.89
N THR A 228 15.90 2.99 5.88
CA THR A 228 15.11 3.86 6.78
C THR A 228 15.81 4.15 8.11
N ARG A 229 16.88 3.43 8.41
CA ARG A 229 17.69 3.57 9.62
C ARG A 229 19.16 3.39 9.28
N ASP A 230 20.03 4.11 9.95
CA ASP A 230 21.47 4.00 9.77
C ASP A 230 21.94 2.56 9.98
N LEU A 231 22.56 1.99 8.95
CA LEU A 231 23.14 0.64 8.97
C LEU A 231 24.63 0.76 9.19
N VAL A 232 25.11 0.36 10.37
CA VAL A 232 26.55 0.22 10.62
C VAL A 232 27.01 -1.12 10.05
N LEU A 233 27.96 -1.05 9.12
CA LEU A 233 28.47 -2.18 8.36
C LEU A 233 29.98 -2.29 8.55
N GLU A 234 30.54 -3.43 8.16
CA GLU A 234 31.98 -3.59 8.06
C GLU A 234 32.44 -3.33 6.62
N PRO A 235 33.63 -2.72 6.42
CA PRO A 235 34.20 -2.55 5.10
C PRO A 235 34.33 -3.90 4.41
N TYR A 236 33.83 -4.00 3.18
CA TYR A 236 33.90 -5.23 2.43
C TYR A 236 35.29 -5.39 1.80
N GLY A 237 35.98 -6.48 2.14
CA GLY A 237 37.34 -6.77 1.67
C GLY A 237 38.46 -6.15 2.51
N GLY A 238 38.12 -5.56 3.66
CA GLY A 238 39.07 -5.16 4.71
C GLY A 238 39.35 -6.25 5.73
#